data_AF-A0A7S1J9B3-F1
#
_entry.id   AF-A0A7S1J9B3-F1
#
_cell.length_a   1.000
_cell.length_b   1.000
_cell.length_c   1.000
_cell.angle_alpha   90.00
_cell.angle_beta   90.00
_cell.angle_gamma   90.00
#
_symmetry.space_group_name_H-M   'P 1'
#
loop_
_entity.id
_entity.type
_entity.pdbx_description
1 polymer ?
#
loop_
_entity_poly.entity_id
_entity_poly.type
_entity_poly.pdbx_seq_one_letter_code
_entity_poly.pdbx_strand_id
1 'polypeptide(L)'
;LGGYINDRLGKLGMLLHLLLSTVPDCDTIVNMFSPFLERFLGHFEVWVRACLRLSPCPLKSTLLGTLQLPEPQREFLGRSITAFLQTHRTAIVKGDDPEMVQLWLRTLCLLLPEKEQALVSLALGDKYIPDLRLQWLSSTAIVTDDELLYSQRPVCIINLPTQTVRAGPGYNMFVVLRANFFDQVSLDPEKGQAQYSKGDVLKQTVHKTVAPVVRTMLEHTLPLPLRLREGYLLSWRRGLMAKAATVVRYHSLSLEASGPAGRLHPPPPNAHTESSISLNSDVGEAESVASQSPAGFMSALSSTGAHGSSHSLRSDIGPRTRRPSLE
;
A
#
# COMPACT_ATOMS: atom_id res chain seq x y z
N LEU A 1 2.29 -10.38 -12.66
CA LEU A 1 1.14 -10.90 -13.40
C LEU A 1 0.88 -12.38 -13.11
N GLY A 2 1.63 -13.32 -13.69
CA GLY A 2 1.34 -14.77 -13.59
C GLY A 2 0.99 -15.29 -12.19
N GLY A 3 1.78 -14.97 -11.16
CA GLY A 3 1.49 -15.40 -9.78
C GLY A 3 0.17 -14.86 -9.17
N TYR A 4 -0.37 -13.74 -9.65
CA TYR A 4 -1.70 -13.25 -9.26
C TYR A 4 -2.79 -14.07 -9.94
N ILE A 5 -2.73 -14.17 -11.27
CA ILE A 5 -3.69 -14.96 -12.05
C ILE A 5 -3.75 -16.39 -11.53
N ASN A 6 -2.59 -17.02 -11.28
CA ASN A 6 -2.53 -18.41 -10.82
C ASN A 6 -3.14 -18.61 -9.41
N ASP A 7 -2.90 -17.71 -8.45
CA ASP A 7 -3.53 -17.78 -7.10
C ASP A 7 -5.04 -17.53 -7.19
N ARG A 8 -5.51 -16.61 -8.05
CA ARG A 8 -6.93 -16.30 -8.21
C ARG A 8 -7.69 -17.37 -8.97
N LEU A 9 -7.20 -17.80 -10.13
CA LEU A 9 -7.79 -18.90 -10.90
C LEU A 9 -7.69 -20.22 -10.12
N GLY A 10 -6.61 -20.46 -9.39
CA GLY A 10 -6.49 -21.61 -8.49
C GLY A 10 -7.60 -21.61 -7.42
N LYS A 11 -7.84 -20.47 -6.76
CA LYS A 11 -8.93 -20.33 -5.77
C LYS A 11 -10.33 -20.45 -6.38
N LEU A 12 -10.57 -19.85 -7.54
CA LEU A 12 -11.83 -20.03 -8.27
C LEU A 12 -12.03 -21.50 -8.69
N GLY A 13 -10.97 -22.18 -9.13
CA GLY A 13 -11.00 -23.60 -9.47
C GLY A 13 -11.29 -24.50 -8.27
N MET A 14 -10.67 -24.23 -7.11
CA MET A 14 -10.97 -24.94 -5.86
C MET A 14 -12.42 -24.70 -5.41
N LEU A 15 -12.90 -23.45 -5.47
CA LEU A 15 -14.28 -23.10 -5.14
C LEU A 15 -15.29 -23.81 -6.06
N LEU A 16 -15.05 -23.78 -7.37
CA LEU A 16 -15.89 -24.46 -8.35
C LEU A 16 -15.87 -25.98 -8.16
N HIS A 17 -14.70 -26.58 -7.88
CA HIS A 17 -14.59 -28.00 -7.59
C HIS A 17 -15.34 -28.39 -6.30
N LEU A 18 -15.27 -27.56 -5.25
CA LEU A 18 -16.02 -27.77 -4.02
C LEU A 18 -17.53 -27.67 -4.25
N LEU A 19 -17.99 -26.67 -5.01
CA LEU A 19 -19.40 -26.53 -5.38
C LEU A 19 -19.89 -27.75 -6.19
N LEU A 20 -19.14 -28.19 -7.20
CA LEU A 20 -19.45 -29.37 -8.01
C LEU A 20 -19.44 -30.69 -7.22
N SER A 21 -18.77 -30.76 -6.07
CA SER A 21 -18.73 -31.95 -5.21
C SER A 21 -19.75 -31.94 -4.07
N THR A 22 -20.36 -30.79 -3.77
CA THR A 22 -21.27 -30.62 -2.62
C THR A 22 -22.70 -30.23 -3.00
N VAL A 23 -22.89 -29.54 -4.13
CA VAL A 23 -24.20 -29.08 -4.61
C VAL A 23 -24.60 -29.93 -5.81
N PRO A 24 -25.77 -30.62 -5.79
CA PRO A 24 -26.19 -31.49 -6.89
C PRO A 24 -26.83 -30.73 -8.07
N ASP A 25 -27.23 -29.48 -7.86
CA ASP A 25 -27.94 -28.66 -8.84
C ASP A 25 -27.01 -27.64 -9.54
N CYS A 26 -26.99 -27.68 -10.87
CA CYS A 26 -26.13 -26.82 -11.68
C CYS A 26 -26.52 -25.33 -11.60
N ASP A 27 -27.81 -25.01 -11.54
CA ASP A 27 -28.27 -23.61 -11.53
C ASP A 27 -27.88 -22.94 -10.20
N THR A 28 -28.01 -23.66 -9.08
CA THR A 28 -27.50 -23.25 -7.76
C THR A 28 -25.98 -23.03 -7.78
N ILE A 29 -25.20 -23.92 -8.39
CA ILE A 29 -23.74 -23.74 -8.54
C ILE A 29 -23.43 -22.46 -9.33
N VAL A 30 -24.09 -22.24 -10.47
CA VAL A 30 -23.87 -21.03 -11.29
C VAL A 30 -24.21 -19.77 -10.50
N ASN A 31 -25.33 -19.76 -9.78
CA ASN A 31 -25.74 -18.63 -8.94
C ASN A 31 -24.77 -18.36 -7.79
N MET A 32 -24.23 -19.40 -7.14
CA MET A 32 -23.22 -19.26 -6.08
C MET A 32 -21.84 -18.83 -6.60
N PHE A 33 -21.43 -19.32 -7.78
CA PHE A 33 -20.10 -19.05 -8.33
C PHE A 33 -19.99 -17.70 -9.05
N SER A 34 -21.05 -17.25 -9.72
CA SER A 34 -21.02 -16.05 -10.57
C SER A 34 -20.53 -14.78 -9.85
N PRO A 35 -20.94 -14.46 -8.61
CA PRO A 35 -20.43 -13.28 -7.90
C PRO A 35 -18.91 -13.28 -7.68
N PHE A 36 -18.30 -14.47 -7.49
CA PHE A 36 -16.85 -14.59 -7.36
C PHE A 36 -16.13 -14.40 -8.69
N LEU A 37 -16.71 -14.93 -9.78
CA LEU A 37 -16.20 -14.75 -11.13
C LEU A 37 -16.30 -13.29 -11.58
N GLU A 38 -17.45 -12.64 -11.39
CA GLU A 38 -17.66 -11.21 -11.67
C GLU A 38 -16.69 -10.32 -10.89
N ARG A 39 -16.51 -10.57 -9.58
CA ARG A 39 -15.55 -9.84 -8.76
C ARG A 39 -14.11 -10.02 -9.27
N PHE A 40 -13.74 -11.24 -9.68
CA PHE A 40 -12.44 -11.50 -10.28
C PHE A 40 -12.25 -10.77 -11.62
N LEU A 41 -13.24 -10.82 -12.52
CA LEU A 41 -13.20 -10.14 -13.82
C LEU A 41 -13.12 -8.62 -13.65
N GLY A 42 -13.88 -8.03 -12.72
CA GLY A 42 -13.82 -6.61 -12.39
C GLY A 42 -12.46 -6.19 -11.84
N HIS A 43 -11.88 -6.95 -10.91
CA HIS A 43 -10.51 -6.72 -10.43
C HIS A 43 -9.49 -6.84 -11.57
N PHE A 44 -9.60 -7.86 -12.41
CA PHE A 44 -8.71 -8.11 -13.54
C PHE A 44 -8.76 -6.98 -14.58
N GLU A 45 -9.95 -6.46 -14.89
CA GLU A 45 -10.12 -5.34 -15.82
C GLU A 45 -9.40 -4.07 -15.31
N VAL A 46 -9.57 -3.72 -14.03
CA VAL A 46 -8.87 -2.57 -13.44
C VAL A 46 -7.35 -2.82 -13.42
N TRP A 47 -6.91 -4.04 -13.15
CA TRP A 47 -5.51 -4.43 -13.16
C TRP A 47 -4.87 -4.27 -14.55
N VAL A 48 -5.58 -4.68 -15.62
CA VAL A 48 -5.18 -4.45 -17.02
C VAL A 48 -5.11 -2.96 -17.33
N ARG A 49 -6.15 -2.18 -16.97
CA ARG A 49 -6.18 -0.71 -17.16
C ARG A 49 -5.04 0.01 -16.43
N ALA A 50 -4.65 -0.46 -15.23
CA ALA A 50 -3.52 0.08 -14.48
C ALA A 50 -2.19 -0.17 -15.21
N CYS A 51 -1.97 -1.41 -15.68
CA CYS A 51 -0.74 -1.78 -16.39
C CYS A 51 -0.50 -0.98 -17.67
N LEU A 52 -1.57 -0.61 -18.38
CA LEU A 52 -1.50 0.14 -19.65
C LEU A 52 -1.14 1.63 -19.49
N ARG A 53 -1.14 2.17 -18.26
CA ARG A 53 -1.01 3.63 -18.00
C ARG A 53 0.34 4.06 -17.45
N LEU A 54 1.38 3.24 -17.60
CA LEU A 54 2.73 3.58 -17.18
C LEU A 54 3.39 4.65 -18.07
N SER A 55 3.19 5.91 -17.67
CA SER A 55 4.14 6.97 -17.99
C SER A 55 5.30 6.92 -16.97
N PRO A 56 6.56 7.21 -17.36
CA PRO A 56 7.64 7.38 -16.39
C PRO A 56 7.24 8.40 -15.31
N CYS A 57 7.65 8.16 -14.07
CA CYS A 57 7.32 9.02 -12.94
C CYS A 57 8.46 10.02 -12.68
N PRO A 58 8.44 11.24 -13.26
CA PRO A 58 9.55 12.15 -13.12
C PRO A 58 9.60 12.69 -11.68
N LEU A 59 10.81 12.76 -11.10
CA LEU A 59 10.99 13.18 -9.71
C LEU A 59 10.27 14.50 -9.34
N LYS A 60 10.19 15.45 -10.28
CA LYS A 60 9.52 16.75 -10.13
C LYS A 60 8.02 16.66 -9.78
N SER A 61 7.33 15.55 -10.07
CA SER A 61 5.92 15.33 -9.73
C SER A 61 5.75 14.41 -8.50
N THR A 62 6.67 14.53 -7.54
CA THR A 62 6.68 13.78 -6.27
C THR A 62 7.02 14.70 -5.10
N LEU A 63 6.75 14.24 -3.87
CA LEU A 63 7.19 14.91 -2.63
C LEU A 63 8.72 14.98 -2.51
N LEU A 64 9.45 14.07 -3.17
CA LEU A 64 10.91 14.11 -3.25
C LEU A 64 11.41 15.07 -4.35
N GLY A 65 10.49 15.70 -5.09
CA GLY A 65 10.76 16.79 -6.04
C GLY A 65 10.57 18.19 -5.46
N THR A 66 9.91 18.35 -4.31
CA THR A 66 9.65 19.67 -3.71
C THR A 66 10.92 20.26 -3.08
N LEU A 67 11.10 21.58 -3.16
CA LEU A 67 12.31 22.24 -2.63
C LEU A 67 12.37 22.16 -1.09
N GLN A 68 11.23 22.30 -0.42
CA GLN A 68 11.10 22.23 1.02
C GLN A 68 9.88 21.37 1.38
N LEU A 69 10.03 20.58 2.43
CA LEU A 69 8.95 19.79 3.03
C LEU A 69 8.94 20.08 4.55
N PRO A 70 7.84 20.61 5.10
CA PRO A 70 7.68 20.89 6.54
C PRO A 70 7.95 19.65 7.39
N GLU A 71 8.49 19.83 8.60
CA GLU A 71 8.91 18.71 9.45
C GLU A 71 7.80 17.67 9.73
N PRO A 72 6.55 18.06 10.05
CA PRO A 72 5.47 17.09 10.26
C PRO A 72 5.16 16.26 8.99
N GLN A 73 5.21 16.89 7.81
CA GLN A 73 5.02 16.22 6.53
C GLN A 73 6.21 15.30 6.19
N ARG A 74 7.43 15.70 6.56
CA ARG A 74 8.65 14.88 6.42
C ARG A 74 8.60 13.64 7.31
N GLU A 75 8.18 13.79 8.56
CA GLU A 75 7.99 12.66 9.47
C GLU A 75 6.90 11.72 8.96
N PHE A 76 5.73 12.25 8.56
CA PHE A 76 4.64 11.45 7.99
C PHE A 76 5.07 10.72 6.69
N LEU A 77 5.86 11.36 5.83
CA LEU A 77 6.47 10.73 4.66
C LEU A 77 7.45 9.62 5.06
N GLY A 78 8.29 9.86 6.08
CA GLY A 78 9.21 8.86 6.62
C GLY A 78 8.48 7.63 7.19
N ARG A 79 7.40 7.82 7.95
CA ARG A 79 6.56 6.73 8.49
C ARG A 79 5.88 5.96 7.37
N SER A 80 5.37 6.67 6.36
CA SER A 80 4.72 6.08 5.18
C SER A 80 5.68 5.24 4.33
N ILE A 81 6.87 5.76 4.01
CA ILE A 81 7.91 5.01 3.28
C ILE A 81 8.39 3.81 4.10
N THR A 82 8.56 3.97 5.42
CA THR A 82 8.95 2.87 6.32
C THR A 82 7.92 1.74 6.28
N ALA A 83 6.65 2.06 6.50
CA ALA A 83 5.56 1.09 6.46
C ALA A 83 5.46 0.43 5.09
N PHE A 84 5.50 1.20 3.99
CA PHE A 84 5.44 0.69 2.62
C PHE A 84 6.55 -0.33 2.31
N LEU A 85 7.79 -0.05 2.72
CA LEU A 85 8.90 -0.99 2.52
C LEU A 85 8.74 -2.26 3.38
N GLN A 86 8.21 -2.14 4.60
CA GLN A 86 7.94 -3.27 5.50
C GLN A 86 6.74 -4.13 5.04
N THR A 87 5.72 -3.54 4.42
CA THR A 87 4.58 -4.25 3.80
C THR A 87 4.87 -4.69 2.36
N HIS A 88 6.11 -5.11 2.08
CA HIS A 88 6.56 -5.63 0.79
C HIS A 88 6.27 -4.72 -0.42
N ARG A 89 6.24 -3.40 -0.23
CA ARG A 89 5.84 -2.39 -1.23
C ARG A 89 4.38 -2.52 -1.68
N THR A 90 3.47 -2.78 -0.75
CA THR A 90 2.02 -2.77 -0.98
C THR A 90 1.35 -1.75 -0.05
N ALA A 91 0.69 -0.73 -0.62
CA ALA A 91 -0.04 0.29 0.12
C ALA A 91 -1.35 0.77 -0.54
N ILE A 92 -2.23 1.30 0.29
CA ILE A 92 -3.42 2.08 -0.05
C ILE A 92 -3.16 3.52 0.39
N VAL A 93 -3.38 4.49 -0.49
CA VAL A 93 -3.39 5.92 -0.12
C VAL A 93 -4.83 6.40 -0.09
N LYS A 94 -5.28 6.89 1.07
CA LYS A 94 -6.63 7.42 1.28
C LYS A 94 -6.61 8.95 1.35
N GLY A 95 -7.45 9.58 0.54
CA GLY A 95 -7.64 11.04 0.50
C GLY A 95 -8.59 11.41 -0.63
N ASP A 96 -9.15 12.62 -0.60
CA ASP A 96 -10.07 13.10 -1.64
C ASP A 96 -9.46 14.20 -2.54
N ASP A 97 -8.31 14.75 -2.15
CA ASP A 97 -7.51 15.67 -2.99
C ASP A 97 -6.77 14.87 -4.09
N PRO A 98 -7.12 15.07 -5.38
CA PRO A 98 -6.52 14.35 -6.49
C PRO A 98 -5.04 14.66 -6.68
N GLU A 99 -4.61 15.90 -6.47
CA GLU A 99 -3.25 16.34 -6.71
C GLU A 99 -2.33 15.80 -5.62
N MET A 100 -2.75 15.95 -4.36
CA MET A 100 -2.01 15.44 -3.22
C MET A 100 -1.90 13.91 -3.27
N VAL A 101 -2.99 13.17 -3.48
CA VAL A 101 -2.91 11.70 -3.53
C VAL A 101 -2.04 11.22 -4.71
N GLN A 102 -2.14 11.84 -5.89
CA GLN A 102 -1.24 11.51 -6.99
C GLN A 102 0.23 11.81 -6.65
N LEU A 103 0.53 12.91 -5.94
CA LEU A 103 1.89 13.23 -5.49
C LEU A 103 2.43 12.14 -4.54
N TRP A 104 1.60 11.64 -3.61
CA TRP A 104 1.96 10.54 -2.71
C TRP A 104 2.19 9.22 -3.47
N LEU A 105 1.26 8.82 -4.34
CA LEU A 105 1.39 7.59 -5.13
C LEU A 105 2.62 7.61 -6.02
N ARG A 106 2.88 8.73 -6.70
CA ARG A 106 4.10 8.92 -7.51
C ARG A 106 5.36 8.85 -6.66
N THR A 107 5.36 9.44 -5.45
CA THR A 107 6.49 9.36 -4.52
C THR A 107 6.82 7.92 -4.12
N LEU A 108 5.81 7.13 -3.74
CA LEU A 108 6.01 5.72 -3.38
C LEU A 108 6.38 4.87 -4.60
N CYS A 109 5.87 5.22 -5.79
CA CYS A 109 6.17 4.53 -7.05
C CYS A 109 7.66 4.57 -7.43
N LEU A 110 8.38 5.65 -7.10
CA LEU A 110 9.85 5.73 -7.28
C LEU A 110 10.61 4.60 -6.57
N LEU A 111 10.06 4.08 -5.48
CA LEU A 111 10.66 3.01 -4.67
C LEU A 111 10.34 1.60 -5.21
N LEU A 112 9.42 1.48 -6.17
CA LEU A 112 9.10 0.23 -6.86
C LEU A 112 10.13 -0.05 -7.98
N PRO A 113 10.52 -1.32 -8.19
CA PRO A 113 11.13 -1.76 -9.45
C PRO A 113 10.18 -1.50 -10.62
N GLU A 114 10.70 -1.16 -11.80
CA GLU A 114 9.91 -0.86 -13.02
C GLU A 114 8.82 -1.91 -13.31
N LYS A 115 9.17 -3.20 -13.21
CA LYS A 115 8.24 -4.34 -13.40
C LYS A 115 7.06 -4.36 -12.41
N GLU A 116 7.18 -3.69 -11.28
CA GLU A 116 6.12 -3.55 -10.27
C GLU A 116 5.36 -2.22 -10.37
N GLN A 117 5.89 -1.22 -11.07
CA GLN A 117 5.20 0.06 -11.28
C GLN A 117 3.91 -0.13 -12.12
N ALA A 118 3.84 -1.19 -12.94
CA ALA A 118 2.64 -1.56 -13.69
C ALA A 118 1.45 -1.90 -12.78
N LEU A 119 1.72 -2.20 -11.51
CA LEU A 119 0.74 -2.62 -10.51
C LEU A 119 0.21 -1.44 -9.69
N VAL A 120 0.34 -0.22 -10.21
CA VAL A 120 -0.05 1.04 -9.56
C VAL A 120 -1.31 1.58 -10.23
N SER A 121 -2.41 1.69 -9.47
CA SER A 121 -3.56 2.48 -9.90
C SER A 121 -3.39 3.92 -9.45
N LEU A 122 -3.36 4.85 -10.41
CA LEU A 122 -3.51 6.30 -10.18
C LEU A 122 -4.96 6.77 -10.28
N ALA A 123 -5.90 5.88 -10.60
CA ALA A 123 -7.33 6.19 -10.60
C ALA A 123 -7.90 6.06 -9.18
N LEU A 124 -8.75 7.01 -8.78
CA LEU A 124 -9.60 6.90 -7.61
C LEU A 124 -10.47 5.64 -7.72
N GLY A 125 -10.52 4.84 -6.66
CA GLY A 125 -11.47 3.75 -6.50
C GLY A 125 -12.27 3.87 -5.20
N ASP A 126 -13.49 3.37 -5.19
CA ASP A 126 -14.33 3.30 -3.99
C ASP A 126 -14.16 1.97 -3.24
N LYS A 127 -13.49 0.99 -3.86
CA LYS A 127 -13.30 -0.38 -3.36
C LYS A 127 -11.85 -0.80 -3.44
N TYR A 128 -11.38 -1.49 -2.42
CA TYR A 128 -10.04 -2.08 -2.41
C TYR A 128 -9.89 -3.17 -3.49
N ILE A 129 -8.79 -3.09 -4.25
CA ILE A 129 -8.43 -4.10 -5.24
C ILE A 129 -7.19 -4.85 -4.73
N PRO A 130 -7.29 -6.15 -4.42
CA PRO A 130 -6.17 -6.96 -3.98
C PRO A 130 -5.00 -6.98 -4.97
N ASP A 131 -3.77 -7.07 -4.43
CA ASP A 131 -2.51 -7.27 -5.17
C ASP A 131 -2.04 -6.16 -6.12
N LEU A 132 -2.75 -5.03 -6.20
CA LEU A 132 -2.12 -3.77 -6.61
C LEU A 132 -1.05 -3.37 -5.60
N ARG A 133 0.07 -2.84 -6.09
CA ARG A 133 1.20 -2.33 -5.27
C ARG A 133 0.87 -1.00 -4.62
N LEU A 134 0.19 -0.13 -5.37
CA LEU A 134 -0.26 1.17 -4.91
C LEU A 134 -1.64 1.43 -5.52
N GLN A 135 -2.55 1.97 -4.72
CA GLN A 135 -3.87 2.38 -5.19
C GLN A 135 -4.39 3.58 -4.38
N TRP A 136 -5.19 4.41 -5.05
CA TRP A 136 -5.95 5.49 -4.44
C TRP A 136 -7.35 4.99 -4.04
N LEU A 137 -7.74 5.20 -2.79
CA LEU A 137 -9.16 5.12 -2.38
C LEU A 137 -9.64 6.45 -1.78
N SER A 138 -10.93 6.76 -1.88
CA SER A 138 -11.52 7.92 -1.18
C SER A 138 -11.32 7.83 0.33
N SER A 139 -11.31 8.95 1.04
CA SER A 139 -11.26 8.98 2.51
C SER A 139 -12.40 8.19 3.15
N THR A 140 -13.58 8.16 2.52
CA THR A 140 -14.78 7.46 3.02
C THR A 140 -14.77 5.96 2.72
N ALA A 141 -13.99 5.49 1.74
CA ALA A 141 -13.96 4.09 1.32
C ALA A 141 -13.59 3.16 2.49
N ILE A 142 -14.50 2.28 2.88
CA ILE A 142 -14.26 1.29 3.93
C ILE A 142 -13.45 0.16 3.32
N VAL A 143 -12.34 -0.20 3.96
CA VAL A 143 -11.54 -1.37 3.62
C VAL A 143 -11.60 -2.28 4.82
N THR A 144 -12.24 -3.44 4.68
CA THR A 144 -12.30 -4.41 5.77
C THR A 144 -10.99 -5.19 5.85
N ASP A 145 -10.66 -5.69 7.02
CA ASP A 145 -9.47 -6.51 7.21
C ASP A 145 -9.59 -7.86 6.46
N ASP A 146 -10.80 -8.42 6.35
CA ASP A 146 -11.08 -9.59 5.51
C ASP A 146 -10.67 -9.33 4.05
N GLU A 147 -11.00 -8.16 3.50
CA GLU A 147 -10.60 -7.77 2.13
C GLU A 147 -9.08 -7.67 1.97
N LEU A 148 -8.35 -7.26 3.01
CA LEU A 148 -6.88 -7.22 3.00
C LEU A 148 -6.27 -8.62 3.01
N LEU A 149 -6.90 -9.60 3.66
CA LEU A 149 -6.46 -11.00 3.64
C LEU A 149 -6.58 -11.66 2.25
N TYR A 150 -7.39 -11.10 1.34
CA TYR A 150 -7.36 -11.56 -0.05
C TYR A 150 -5.99 -11.34 -0.69
N SER A 151 -5.28 -10.25 -0.36
CA SER A 151 -3.94 -9.94 -0.88
C SER A 151 -2.94 -11.08 -0.67
N GLN A 152 -1.96 -11.23 -1.55
CA GLN A 152 -0.82 -12.14 -1.37
C GLN A 152 0.23 -11.59 -0.39
N ARG A 153 0.10 -10.32 0.01
CA ARG A 153 1.09 -9.60 0.84
C ARG A 153 0.40 -8.69 1.85
N PRO A 154 1.00 -8.46 3.03
CA PRO A 154 0.51 -7.44 3.95
C PRO A 154 0.43 -6.08 3.26
N VAL A 155 -0.50 -5.25 3.70
CA VAL A 155 -0.83 -3.95 3.13
C VAL A 155 -0.63 -2.88 4.20
N CYS A 156 -0.17 -1.69 3.85
CA CYS A 156 -0.30 -0.52 4.71
C CYS A 156 -1.34 0.48 4.16
N ILE A 157 -2.01 1.18 5.05
CA ILE A 157 -2.99 2.23 4.74
C ILE A 157 -2.40 3.55 5.19
N ILE A 158 -2.21 4.46 4.23
CA ILE A 158 -1.70 5.82 4.43
C ILE A 158 -2.90 6.76 4.28
N ASN A 159 -3.39 7.30 5.38
CA ASN A 159 -4.56 8.18 5.40
C ASN A 159 -4.08 9.64 5.46
N LEU A 160 -4.23 10.37 4.36
CA LEU A 160 -3.73 11.74 4.23
C LEU A 160 -4.48 12.74 5.11
N PRO A 161 -5.84 12.75 5.18
CA PRO A 161 -6.58 13.67 6.05
C PRO A 161 -6.17 13.61 7.52
N THR A 162 -5.89 12.41 8.04
CA THR A 162 -5.53 12.20 9.46
C THR A 162 -4.02 12.10 9.72
N GLN A 163 -3.19 12.10 8.68
CA GLN A 163 -1.75 11.83 8.73
C GLN A 163 -1.39 10.54 9.52
N THR A 164 -2.25 9.53 9.42
CA THR A 164 -2.05 8.22 10.05
C THR A 164 -1.53 7.19 9.04
N VAL A 165 -0.65 6.33 9.52
CA VAL A 165 -0.15 5.17 8.77
C VAL A 165 -0.50 3.94 9.58
N ARG A 166 -1.26 3.01 9.01
CA ARG A 166 -1.56 1.71 9.61
C ARG A 166 -0.87 0.63 8.79
N ALA A 167 -0.15 -0.28 9.43
CA ALA A 167 0.54 -1.38 8.74
C ALA A 167 -0.06 -2.73 9.16
N GLY A 168 -0.33 -3.59 8.18
CA GLY A 168 -0.59 -5.00 8.42
C GLY A 168 0.59 -5.70 9.12
N PRO A 169 0.38 -6.92 9.64
CA PRO A 169 1.39 -7.66 10.37
C PRO A 169 2.56 -8.09 9.46
N GLY A 170 3.67 -8.49 10.07
CA GLY A 170 4.82 -9.04 9.36
C GLY A 170 4.44 -10.27 8.51
N TYR A 171 5.12 -10.46 7.39
CA TYR A 171 4.74 -11.41 6.34
C TYR A 171 4.42 -12.83 6.82
N ASN A 172 5.23 -13.39 7.73
CA ASN A 172 5.00 -14.76 8.23
C ASN A 172 3.67 -14.88 8.98
N MET A 173 3.34 -13.88 9.81
CA MET A 173 2.04 -13.81 10.50
C MET A 173 0.91 -13.55 9.51
N PHE A 174 1.11 -12.68 8.52
CA PHE A 174 0.14 -12.44 7.45
C PHE A 174 -0.18 -13.73 6.67
N VAL A 175 0.82 -14.55 6.35
CA VAL A 175 0.63 -15.84 5.66
C VAL A 175 -0.21 -16.82 6.50
N VAL A 176 0.05 -16.92 7.81
CA VAL A 176 -0.74 -17.77 8.71
C VAL A 176 -2.19 -17.27 8.82
N LEU A 177 -2.39 -15.96 9.04
CA LEU A 177 -3.73 -15.37 9.09
C LEU A 177 -4.49 -15.55 7.78
N ARG A 178 -3.80 -15.40 6.63
CA ARG A 178 -4.37 -15.64 5.30
C ARG A 178 -4.74 -17.10 5.10
N ALA A 179 -3.90 -18.06 5.49
CA ALA A 179 -4.20 -19.48 5.41
C ALA A 179 -5.45 -19.81 6.23
N ASN A 180 -5.42 -19.49 7.53
CA ASN A 180 -6.54 -19.71 8.45
C ASN A 180 -7.84 -19.08 7.94
N PHE A 181 -7.79 -17.87 7.36
CA PHE A 181 -8.95 -17.21 6.78
C PHE A 181 -9.54 -17.97 5.59
N PHE A 182 -8.69 -18.51 4.69
CA PHE A 182 -9.16 -19.30 3.55
C PHE A 182 -9.57 -20.72 3.95
N ASP A 183 -8.96 -21.32 4.98
CA ASP A 183 -9.34 -22.62 5.53
C ASP A 183 -10.68 -22.56 6.29
N GLN A 184 -11.02 -21.40 6.86
CA GLN A 184 -12.30 -21.11 7.50
C GLN A 184 -13.42 -20.73 6.51
N VAL A 185 -13.16 -20.70 5.20
CA VAL A 185 -14.20 -20.49 4.17
C VAL A 185 -15.04 -21.75 4.02
N SER A 186 -15.97 -21.92 4.95
CA SER A 186 -17.08 -22.84 4.80
C SER A 186 -18.13 -22.21 3.89
N LEU A 187 -18.55 -22.96 2.86
CA LEU A 187 -19.78 -22.66 2.16
C LEU A 187 -20.95 -22.88 3.13
N ASP A 188 -21.75 -21.85 3.38
CA ASP A 188 -23.07 -22.02 3.96
C ASP A 188 -24.04 -22.32 2.81
N PRO A 189 -24.51 -23.59 2.66
CA PRO A 189 -25.37 -23.97 1.55
C PRO A 189 -26.77 -23.35 1.65
N GLU A 190 -27.22 -22.95 2.85
CA GLU A 190 -28.55 -22.33 3.02
C GLU A 190 -28.55 -20.86 2.62
N LYS A 191 -27.41 -20.16 2.73
CA LYS A 191 -27.30 -18.72 2.42
C LYS A 191 -26.66 -18.43 1.07
N GLY A 192 -26.11 -19.43 0.39
CA GLY A 192 -25.35 -19.23 -0.85
C GLY A 192 -24.09 -18.36 -0.67
N GLN A 193 -23.64 -18.18 0.57
CA GLN A 193 -22.59 -17.23 0.94
C GLN A 193 -21.51 -17.94 1.75
N ALA A 194 -20.25 -17.58 1.52
CA ALA A 194 -19.17 -17.94 2.44
C ALA A 194 -19.41 -17.23 3.79
N GLN A 195 -19.67 -18.00 4.85
CA GLN A 195 -19.64 -17.46 6.21
C GLN A 195 -18.20 -17.46 6.71
N TYR A 196 -17.72 -16.30 7.14
CA TYR A 196 -16.42 -16.14 7.79
C TYR A 196 -16.66 -16.07 9.29
N SER A 197 -16.01 -16.94 10.05
CA SER A 197 -15.88 -16.68 11.49
C SER A 197 -15.06 -15.40 11.65
N LYS A 198 -15.52 -14.48 12.51
CA LYS A 198 -14.76 -13.28 12.88
C LYS A 198 -13.57 -13.68 13.77
N GLY A 199 -12.59 -14.34 13.16
CA GLY A 199 -11.29 -14.60 13.77
C GLY A 199 -10.58 -13.29 14.10
N ASP A 200 -9.61 -13.36 15.01
CA ASP A 200 -8.97 -12.19 15.62
C ASP A 200 -8.33 -11.28 14.55
N VAL A 201 -9.07 -10.23 14.20
CA VAL A 201 -9.03 -9.51 12.92
C VAL A 201 -7.67 -8.81 12.76
N LEU A 202 -7.10 -8.77 11.53
CA LEU A 202 -5.76 -8.19 11.23
C LEU A 202 -5.46 -6.97 12.10
N LYS A 203 -4.65 -7.16 13.15
CA LYS A 203 -4.33 -6.10 14.11
C LYS A 203 -3.36 -5.10 13.46
N GLN A 204 -3.90 -4.22 12.62
CA GLN A 204 -3.14 -3.19 11.93
C GLN A 204 -2.53 -2.24 12.95
N THR A 205 -1.21 -2.26 13.05
CA THR A 205 -0.48 -1.43 13.99
C THR A 205 -0.38 -0.01 13.44
N VAL A 206 -0.60 1.00 14.30
CA VAL A 206 -0.33 2.39 13.94
C VAL A 206 1.18 2.57 13.88
N HIS A 207 1.70 2.90 12.70
CA HIS A 207 3.13 3.06 12.49
C HIS A 207 3.58 4.43 13.01
N LYS A 208 4.33 4.40 14.12
CA LYS A 208 4.75 5.59 14.88
C LYS A 208 6.20 6.02 14.60
N THR A 209 7.03 5.18 13.98
CA THR A 209 8.49 5.42 13.92
C THR A 209 9.03 5.38 12.49
N VAL A 210 9.91 6.34 12.16
CA VAL A 210 10.68 6.31 10.91
C VAL A 210 11.87 5.37 11.07
N ALA A 211 12.04 4.39 10.19
CA ALA A 211 13.22 3.53 10.21
C ALA A 211 14.50 4.36 9.95
N PRO A 212 15.62 4.12 10.65
CA PRO A 212 16.83 4.92 10.50
C PRO A 212 17.31 5.05 9.04
N VAL A 213 17.27 3.96 8.27
CA VAL A 213 17.67 3.96 6.85
C VAL A 213 16.77 4.82 5.94
N VAL A 214 15.51 5.04 6.32
CA VAL A 214 14.56 5.93 5.63
C VAL A 214 14.76 7.36 6.09
N ARG A 215 14.99 7.59 7.39
CA ARG A 215 15.33 8.91 7.94
C ARG A 215 16.58 9.47 7.26
N THR A 216 17.68 8.72 7.27
CA THR A 216 18.94 9.10 6.61
C THR A 216 18.76 9.34 5.12
N MET A 217 17.89 8.58 4.44
CA MET A 217 17.56 8.82 3.04
C MET A 217 16.90 10.19 2.83
N LEU A 218 15.90 10.54 3.64
CA LEU A 218 15.20 11.82 3.54
C LEU A 218 16.13 13.00 3.90
N GLU A 219 16.91 12.86 4.97
CA GLU A 219 17.90 13.86 5.43
C GLU A 219 18.93 14.20 4.35
N HIS A 220 19.36 13.23 3.55
CA HIS A 220 20.30 13.47 2.45
C HIS A 220 19.62 13.82 1.12
N THR A 221 18.41 13.31 0.84
CA THR A 221 17.72 13.56 -0.44
C THR A 221 17.16 14.98 -0.50
N LEU A 222 16.51 15.45 0.56
CA LEU A 222 15.79 16.74 0.52
C LEU A 222 16.72 17.96 0.34
N PRO A 223 17.91 18.06 0.94
CA PRO A 223 18.83 19.17 0.71
C PRO A 223 19.49 19.19 -0.68
N LEU A 224 19.54 18.05 -1.39
CA LEU A 224 20.20 17.99 -2.69
C LEU A 224 19.42 18.76 -3.78
N PRO A 225 20.11 19.40 -4.75
CA PRO A 225 19.49 19.92 -5.96
C PRO A 225 18.71 18.83 -6.71
N LEU A 226 17.55 19.19 -7.29
CA LEU A 226 16.63 18.24 -7.95
C LEU A 226 17.32 17.30 -8.95
N ARG A 227 18.32 17.78 -9.69
CA ARG A 227 19.09 17.00 -10.68
C ARG A 227 19.95 15.88 -10.06
N LEU A 228 20.32 15.97 -8.78
CA LEU A 228 21.15 14.99 -8.08
C LEU A 228 20.34 13.99 -7.24
N ARG A 229 19.14 14.39 -6.82
CA ARG A 229 18.23 13.57 -5.99
C ARG A 229 17.91 12.21 -6.61
N GLU A 230 17.65 12.15 -7.90
CA GLU A 230 17.32 10.89 -8.60
C GLU A 230 18.50 9.90 -8.57
N GLY A 231 19.72 10.38 -8.86
CA GLY A 231 20.93 9.56 -8.76
C GLY A 231 21.20 9.06 -7.34
N TYR A 232 20.95 9.91 -6.33
CA TYR A 232 21.05 9.51 -4.93
C TYR A 232 20.02 8.42 -4.56
N LEU A 233 18.75 8.60 -4.92
CA LEU A 233 17.68 7.63 -4.66
C LEU A 233 17.95 6.28 -5.34
N LEU A 234 18.45 6.29 -6.59
CA LEU A 234 18.87 5.08 -7.29
C LEU A 234 20.05 4.37 -6.60
N SER A 235 21.03 5.13 -6.12
CA SER A 235 22.17 4.61 -5.36
C SER A 235 21.72 3.99 -4.03
N TRP A 236 20.89 4.69 -3.26
CA TRP A 236 20.31 4.20 -2.02
C TRP A 236 19.47 2.93 -2.22
N ARG A 237 18.65 2.87 -3.28
CA ARG A 237 17.88 1.66 -3.65
C ARG A 237 18.79 0.47 -3.97
N ARG A 238 19.89 0.68 -4.69
CA ARG A 238 20.91 -0.35 -4.94
C ARG A 238 21.55 -0.81 -3.62
N GLY A 239 21.87 0.11 -2.72
CA GLY A 239 22.40 -0.20 -1.39
C GLY A 239 21.45 -1.05 -0.53
N LEU A 240 20.14 -0.76 -0.56
CA LEU A 240 19.14 -1.61 0.09
C LEU A 240 19.08 -3.02 -0.50
N MET A 241 19.09 -3.15 -1.83
CA MET A 241 19.08 -4.45 -2.51
C MET A 241 20.34 -5.27 -2.20
N ALA A 242 21.51 -4.63 -2.15
CA ALA A 242 22.76 -5.29 -1.76
C ALA A 242 22.70 -5.79 -0.30
N LYS A 243 22.22 -4.97 0.63
CA LYS A 243 22.01 -5.38 2.04
C LYS A 243 21.03 -6.56 2.14
N ALA A 244 19.92 -6.53 1.40
CA ALA A 244 18.96 -7.64 1.38
C ALA A 244 19.59 -8.93 0.84
N ALA A 245 20.39 -8.87 -0.23
CA ALA A 245 21.11 -10.02 -0.75
C ALA A 245 22.13 -10.59 0.26
N THR A 246 22.85 -9.73 1.00
CA THR A 246 23.76 -10.15 2.07
C THR A 246 23.01 -10.85 3.20
N VAL A 247 21.85 -10.34 3.63
CA VAL A 247 21.01 -10.98 4.67
C VAL A 247 20.52 -12.35 4.22
N VAL A 248 20.04 -12.48 2.98
CA VAL A 248 19.62 -13.78 2.41
C VAL A 248 20.80 -14.76 2.40
N ARG A 249 21.97 -14.35 1.88
CA ARG A 249 23.17 -15.19 1.84
C ARG A 249 23.63 -15.62 3.24
N TYR A 250 23.61 -14.71 4.21
CA TYR A 250 23.95 -15.01 5.60
C TYR A 250 23.01 -16.05 6.21
N HIS A 251 21.70 -15.92 6.01
CA HIS A 251 20.73 -16.92 6.47
C HIS A 251 20.91 -18.27 5.77
N SER A 252 21.17 -18.31 4.45
CA SER A 252 21.44 -19.57 3.73
C SER A 252 22.66 -20.30 4.30
N LEU A 253 23.79 -19.60 4.48
CA LEU A 253 25.01 -20.18 5.06
C LEU A 253 24.82 -20.63 6.52
N SER A 254 24.00 -19.90 7.30
CA SER A 254 23.67 -20.26 8.68
C SER A 254 22.83 -21.54 8.77
N LEU A 255 21.92 -21.76 7.81
CA LEU A 255 21.14 -23.00 7.67
C LEU A 255 22.00 -24.19 7.21
N GLU A 256 22.95 -23.96 6.31
CA GLU A 256 23.91 -24.99 5.87
C GLU A 256 24.85 -25.40 7.02
N ALA A 257 25.38 -24.42 7.77
CA ALA A 257 26.30 -24.66 8.87
C ALA A 257 25.65 -25.34 10.11
N SER A 258 24.33 -25.23 10.28
CA SER A 258 23.62 -25.89 11.39
C SER A 258 23.34 -27.38 11.14
N GLY A 259 23.33 -27.83 9.88
CA GLY A 259 23.33 -29.23 9.46
C GLY A 259 22.14 -30.09 9.93
N PRO A 260 22.08 -31.38 9.53
CA PRO A 260 21.06 -32.31 10.02
C PRO A 260 21.32 -32.78 11.47
N ALA A 261 22.50 -32.54 12.03
CA ALA A 261 22.90 -33.00 13.37
C ALA A 261 22.19 -32.26 14.53
N GLY A 262 21.62 -31.06 14.28
CA GLY A 262 20.93 -30.26 15.29
C GLY A 262 19.57 -30.81 15.79
N ARG A 263 19.11 -31.98 15.30
CA ARG A 263 17.81 -32.58 15.68
C ARG A 263 17.87 -33.66 16.76
N LEU A 264 19.04 -33.95 17.33
CA LEU A 264 19.21 -34.99 18.36
C LEU A 264 19.71 -34.44 19.70
N HIS A 265 18.98 -33.48 20.26
CA HIS A 265 18.80 -33.43 21.71
C HIS A 265 17.31 -33.30 22.03
N PRO A 266 16.66 -34.31 22.64
CA PRO A 266 15.39 -34.05 23.30
C PRO A 266 15.62 -32.96 24.38
N PRO A 267 14.64 -32.09 24.65
CA PRO A 267 14.75 -31.15 25.75
C PRO A 267 15.02 -31.94 27.05
N PRO A 268 15.93 -31.46 27.92
CA PRO A 268 16.17 -32.14 29.18
C PRO A 268 14.85 -32.25 29.95
N PRO A 269 14.45 -33.44 30.42
CA PRO A 269 13.32 -33.55 31.32
C PRO A 269 13.67 -32.75 32.59
N ASN A 270 12.71 -31.94 33.07
CA ASN A 270 12.84 -30.99 34.19
C ASN A 270 13.41 -29.61 33.82
N ALA A 271 12.68 -28.87 32.99
CA ALA A 271 12.69 -27.40 32.97
C ALA A 271 11.29 -26.83 33.25
N HIS A 272 10.61 -27.38 34.27
CA HIS A 272 9.53 -26.67 34.93
C HIS A 272 10.14 -25.61 35.84
N THR A 273 10.19 -24.36 35.36
CA THR A 273 10.36 -23.20 36.24
C THR A 273 9.35 -22.15 35.82
N GLU A 274 8.43 -21.86 36.72
CA GLU A 274 7.35 -20.92 36.53
C GLU A 274 7.90 -19.49 36.42
N SER A 275 7.46 -18.76 35.39
CA SER A 275 7.56 -17.29 35.36
C SER A 275 6.24 -16.70 34.88
N SER A 276 5.20 -16.93 35.69
CA SER A 276 3.91 -16.24 35.62
C SER A 276 4.11 -14.74 35.86
N ILE A 277 4.35 -13.99 34.79
CA ILE A 277 4.32 -12.52 34.82
C ILE A 277 2.86 -12.08 34.84
N SER A 278 2.35 -11.82 36.05
CA SER A 278 1.07 -11.17 36.29
C SER A 278 1.09 -9.73 35.77
N LEU A 279 0.35 -9.47 34.68
CA LEU A 279 0.02 -8.11 34.29
C LEU A 279 -1.14 -7.60 35.16
N ASN A 280 -0.81 -6.86 36.21
CA ASN A 280 -1.81 -6.14 36.98
C ASN A 280 -2.48 -5.08 36.11
N SER A 281 -3.80 -5.23 35.95
CA SER A 281 -4.69 -4.19 35.46
C SER A 281 -5.09 -3.28 36.63
N ASP A 282 -4.41 -2.13 36.78
CA ASP A 282 -4.94 -1.06 37.63
C ASP A 282 -5.85 -0.14 36.81
N VAL A 283 -7.13 -0.15 37.18
CA VAL A 283 -8.17 0.71 36.62
C VAL A 283 -8.29 1.92 37.53
N GLY A 284 -7.89 3.10 37.02
CA GLY A 284 -8.08 4.39 37.68
C GLY A 284 -9.08 5.24 36.90
N GLU A 285 -10.37 5.13 37.23
CA GLU A 285 -11.38 6.09 36.80
C GLU A 285 -11.25 7.40 37.59
N ALA A 286 -11.27 8.54 36.89
CA ALA A 286 -11.70 9.82 37.45
C ALA A 286 -12.18 10.72 36.30
N GLU A 287 -13.36 11.30 36.45
CA GLU A 287 -14.09 11.98 35.37
C GLU A 287 -13.71 13.48 35.20
N SER A 288 -14.13 14.02 34.06
CA SER A 288 -14.77 15.34 33.92
C SER A 288 -14.12 16.60 34.54
N VAL A 289 -13.60 17.48 33.68
CA VAL A 289 -14.08 18.88 33.59
C VAL A 289 -14.17 19.29 32.12
N ALA A 290 -15.17 20.11 31.78
CA ALA A 290 -15.56 20.43 30.41
C ALA A 290 -14.83 21.63 29.76
N SER A 291 -15.05 21.74 28.45
CA SER A 291 -15.39 22.97 27.70
C SER A 291 -14.35 23.60 26.75
N GLN A 292 -14.93 24.27 25.74
CA GLN A 292 -14.37 25.27 24.82
C GLN A 292 -13.58 24.77 23.59
N SER A 293 -14.34 24.57 22.52
CA SER A 293 -13.87 24.70 21.13
C SER A 293 -13.33 26.10 20.85
N PRO A 294 -12.39 26.22 19.90
CA PRO A 294 -12.40 27.34 18.97
C PRO A 294 -12.53 26.86 17.53
N ALA A 295 -13.58 27.31 16.85
CA ALA A 295 -13.63 27.30 15.40
C ALA A 295 -12.77 28.45 14.84
N GLY A 296 -12.19 28.26 13.65
CA GLY A 296 -11.65 29.34 12.83
C GLY A 296 -10.14 29.28 12.59
N PHE A 297 -9.74 28.69 11.45
CA PHE A 297 -8.47 29.03 10.78
C PHE A 297 -8.53 28.73 9.27
N MET A 298 -9.42 29.42 8.55
CA MET A 298 -9.33 29.58 7.09
C MET A 298 -9.89 30.94 6.66
N SER A 299 -9.00 31.94 6.51
CA SER A 299 -9.20 33.15 5.68
C SER A 299 -7.94 34.02 5.71
N ALA A 300 -7.06 33.87 4.72
CA ALA A 300 -6.05 34.87 4.36
C ALA A 300 -5.48 34.55 2.97
N LEU A 301 -6.00 35.21 1.92
CA LEU A 301 -5.28 35.67 0.72
C LEU A 301 -6.30 36.27 -0.27
N SER A 302 -6.79 37.48 0.03
CA SER A 302 -7.59 38.30 -0.90
C SER A 302 -7.48 39.79 -0.56
N SER A 303 -6.76 40.54 -1.39
CA SER A 303 -6.82 42.00 -1.56
C SER A 303 -6.26 42.30 -2.96
N THR A 304 -7.06 42.73 -3.95
CA THR A 304 -7.39 44.16 -4.25
C THR A 304 -6.14 45.06 -4.26
N GLY A 305 -5.81 45.94 -5.22
CA GLY A 305 -6.44 46.47 -6.45
C GLY A 305 -5.80 47.86 -6.75
N ALA A 306 -6.02 48.59 -7.84
CA ALA A 306 -6.65 48.35 -9.14
C ALA A 306 -6.22 49.49 -10.13
N HIS A 307 -6.59 49.41 -11.42
CA HIS A 307 -6.30 50.40 -12.49
C HIS A 307 -4.82 50.50 -12.96
N GLY A 308 -4.51 50.83 -14.22
CA GLY A 308 -5.40 51.09 -15.36
C GLY A 308 -4.62 51.52 -16.63
N SER A 309 -5.35 52.07 -17.61
CA SER A 309 -4.90 52.67 -18.87
C SER A 309 -4.68 51.74 -20.08
N SER A 310 -5.52 52.02 -21.08
CA SER A 310 -5.53 51.51 -22.45
C SER A 310 -4.38 52.02 -23.31
N HIS A 311 -3.96 51.23 -24.30
CA HIS A 311 -3.67 51.75 -25.63
C HIS A 311 -4.05 50.71 -26.70
N SER A 312 -4.88 51.13 -27.66
CA SER A 312 -5.03 50.43 -28.93
C SER A 312 -3.94 50.90 -29.90
N LEU A 313 -3.49 50.03 -30.81
CA LEU A 313 -3.04 50.42 -32.16
C LEU A 313 -2.84 49.19 -33.06
N ARG A 314 -3.49 49.26 -34.23
CA ARG A 314 -3.16 48.70 -35.55
C ARG A 314 -2.45 47.34 -35.71
N SER A 315 -3.17 46.46 -36.41
CA SER A 315 -2.72 45.67 -37.59
C SER A 315 -1.31 45.88 -38.14
N ASP A 316 -0.62 44.79 -38.51
CA ASP A 316 -0.11 44.66 -39.88
C ASP A 316 0.11 43.22 -40.40
N ILE A 317 0.13 43.15 -41.72
CA ILE A 317 0.04 42.06 -42.70
C ILE A 317 1.29 41.15 -42.82
N GLY A 318 1.12 39.82 -42.66
CA GLY A 318 1.81 38.69 -43.37
C GLY A 318 3.36 38.62 -43.48
N PRO A 319 3.94 37.67 -44.29
CA PRO A 319 3.39 36.43 -44.84
C PRO A 319 4.30 35.15 -44.68
N ARG A 320 3.82 34.04 -45.28
CA ARG A 320 4.40 32.68 -45.41
C ARG A 320 5.91 32.51 -45.72
N THR A 321 6.50 31.40 -45.24
CA THR A 321 7.22 30.29 -45.96
C THR A 321 8.08 29.48 -44.95
N ARG A 322 8.57 28.24 -45.13
CA ARG A 322 8.56 27.24 -46.24
C ARG A 322 8.67 25.82 -45.62
N ARG A 323 8.19 24.77 -46.29
CA ARG A 323 8.60 23.37 -46.03
C ARG A 323 9.90 23.07 -46.79
N PRO A 324 10.80 22.20 -46.30
CA PRO A 324 11.65 21.36 -47.15
C PRO A 324 10.94 20.04 -47.50
N SER A 325 11.16 19.57 -48.71
CA SER A 325 10.76 18.24 -49.20
C SER A 325 11.92 17.25 -49.12
N LEU A 326 11.56 15.97 -49.26
CA LEU A 326 12.43 14.79 -49.39
C LEU A 326 13.69 14.98 -50.25
N GLU A 327 14.76 14.31 -49.83
CA GLU A 327 15.43 13.27 -50.63
C GLU A 327 15.17 11.91 -49.94
#